data_AF-A0A9E5RG71-F1
#
_entry.id   AF-A0A9E5RG71-F1
#
_cell.length_a   1.000
_cell.length_b   1.000
_cell.length_c   1.000
_cell.angle_alpha   90.00
_cell.angle_beta   90.00
_cell.angle_gamma   90.00
#
_symmetry.space_group_name_H-M   'P 1'
#
loop_
_entity.id
_entity.type
_entity.pdbx_description
1 polymer ?
#
loop_
_entity_poly.entity_id
_entity_poly.type
_entity_poly.pdbx_seq_one_letter_code
_entity_poly.pdbx_strand_id
1 'polypeptide(L)'
;MAAPHVAGAAALLLAQDNIQSAKQLKDALIGTVDTLPSLEGKVSGGGRLNAYKALLSLPINRQVEVVIDYVRGVGGFGEEPDFFVKVATDGINFVVTTQVEV
;
A
#
# COMPACT_ATOMS: atom_id res chain seq x y z
N MET A 1 -31.57 8.66 -1.87
CA MET A 1 -30.54 8.53 -0.81
C MET A 1 -29.18 8.28 -1.47
N ALA A 2 -28.21 9.18 -1.30
CA ALA A 2 -26.86 9.06 -1.90
C ALA A 2 -25.74 9.36 -0.87
N ALA A 3 -25.97 10.31 0.03
CA ALA A 3 -25.06 10.65 1.12
C ALA A 3 -24.57 9.45 1.98
N PRO A 4 -25.40 8.47 2.42
CA PRO A 4 -24.90 7.36 3.23
C PRO A 4 -23.98 6.41 2.46
N HIS A 5 -24.13 6.29 1.12
CA HIS A 5 -23.22 5.50 0.30
C HIS A 5 -21.83 6.15 0.22
N VAL A 6 -21.78 7.47 0.06
CA VAL A 6 -20.52 8.22 0.06
C VAL A 6 -19.85 8.15 1.43
N ALA A 7 -20.63 8.25 2.52
CA ALA A 7 -20.11 8.12 3.88
C ALA A 7 -19.54 6.72 4.14
N GLY A 8 -20.22 5.65 3.70
CA GLY A 8 -19.72 4.28 3.81
C GLY A 8 -18.45 4.04 2.99
N ALA A 9 -18.40 4.54 1.75
CA ALA A 9 -17.19 4.46 0.93
C ALA A 9 -16.03 5.24 1.57
N ALA A 10 -16.29 6.43 2.11
CA ALA A 10 -15.29 7.22 2.82
C ALA A 10 -14.72 6.46 4.03
N ALA A 11 -15.57 5.80 4.82
CA ALA A 11 -15.15 4.96 5.95
C ALA A 11 -14.29 3.78 5.48
N LEU A 12 -14.64 3.14 4.36
CA LEU A 12 -13.86 2.05 3.77
C LEU A 12 -12.46 2.51 3.33
N LEU A 13 -12.35 3.69 2.72
CA LEU A 13 -11.05 4.25 2.33
C LEU A 13 -10.19 4.63 3.55
N LEU A 14 -10.81 5.15 4.62
CA LEU A 14 -10.12 5.48 5.86
C LEU A 14 -9.59 4.24 6.60
N ALA A 15 -10.27 3.09 6.48
CA ALA A 15 -9.84 1.84 7.10
C ALA A 15 -8.51 1.30 6.54
N GLN A 16 -8.03 1.82 5.41
CA GLN A 16 -6.80 1.38 4.76
C GLN A 16 -5.54 2.10 5.27
N ASP A 17 -5.67 3.00 6.27
CA ASP A 17 -4.58 3.73 6.94
C ASP A 17 -3.59 4.48 6.01
N ASN A 18 -3.98 4.72 4.76
CA ASN A 18 -3.14 5.42 3.77
C ASN A 18 -3.64 6.84 3.43
N ILE A 19 -4.68 7.30 4.12
CA ILE A 19 -5.23 8.64 3.93
C ILE A 19 -4.78 9.52 5.08
N GLN A 20 -3.92 10.49 4.77
CA GLN A 20 -3.37 11.41 5.77
C GLN A 20 -4.19 12.69 5.91
N SER A 21 -5.12 12.97 4.97
CA SER A 21 -5.94 14.18 5.01
C SER A 21 -7.33 14.02 4.37
N ALA A 22 -8.28 14.83 4.85
CA ALA A 22 -9.62 14.91 4.27
C ALA A 22 -9.61 15.37 2.80
N LYS A 23 -8.60 16.15 2.39
CA LYS A 23 -8.41 16.55 0.99
C LYS A 23 -8.08 15.34 0.11
N GLN A 24 -7.11 14.51 0.52
CA GLN A 24 -6.77 13.27 -0.19
C GLN A 24 -7.98 12.34 -0.32
N LEU A 25 -8.78 12.21 0.74
CA LEU A 25 -10.01 11.43 0.71
C LEU A 25 -11.00 11.95 -0.33
N LYS A 26 -11.23 13.26 -0.36
CA LYS A 26 -12.11 13.91 -1.33
C LYS A 26 -11.59 13.72 -2.75
N ASP A 27 -10.30 13.92 -2.96
CA ASP A 27 -9.66 13.81 -4.28
C ASP A 27 -9.73 12.36 -4.78
N ALA A 28 -9.52 11.36 -3.92
CA ALA A 28 -9.71 9.95 -4.26
C ALA A 28 -11.16 9.64 -4.64
N LEU A 29 -12.14 10.12 -3.87
CA LEU A 29 -13.57 9.86 -4.12
C LEU A 29 -14.09 10.55 -5.39
N ILE A 30 -13.67 11.79 -5.66
CA ILE A 30 -14.12 12.57 -6.82
C ILE A 30 -13.31 12.21 -8.08
N GLY A 31 -12.02 11.93 -7.93
CA GLY A 31 -11.13 11.58 -9.05
C GLY A 31 -11.36 10.20 -9.63
N THR A 32 -12.07 9.31 -8.92
CA THR A 32 -12.30 7.91 -9.33
C THR A 32 -13.76 7.60 -9.68
N VAL A 33 -14.60 8.63 -9.78
CA VAL A 33 -16.00 8.45 -10.18
C VAL A 33 -16.10 7.86 -11.59
N ASP A 34 -17.18 7.12 -11.82
CA ASP A 34 -17.56 6.74 -13.18
C ASP A 34 -18.25 7.94 -13.83
N THR A 35 -17.55 8.58 -14.77
CA THR A 35 -18.07 9.72 -15.52
C THR A 35 -19.33 9.32 -16.28
N LEU A 36 -20.32 10.21 -16.28
CA LEU A 36 -21.58 9.99 -16.95
C LEU A 36 -21.96 11.28 -17.70
N PRO A 37 -22.11 11.26 -19.03
CA PRO A 37 -22.41 12.47 -19.81
C PRO A 37 -23.66 13.21 -19.34
N SER A 38 -24.64 12.51 -18.77
CA SER A 38 -25.86 13.09 -18.21
C SER A 38 -25.66 13.90 -16.92
N LEU A 39 -24.52 13.72 -16.25
CA LEU A 39 -24.13 14.38 -15.00
C LEU A 39 -23.02 15.44 -15.20
N GLU A 40 -22.47 15.57 -16.41
CA GLU A 40 -21.52 16.63 -16.74
C GLU A 40 -22.13 18.02 -16.51
N GLY A 41 -21.35 18.90 -15.89
CA GLY A 41 -21.79 20.26 -15.52
C GLY A 41 -22.85 20.34 -14.41
N LYS A 42 -23.37 19.21 -13.92
CA LYS A 42 -24.39 19.17 -12.84
C LYS A 42 -23.82 18.81 -11.47
N VAL A 43 -22.73 18.04 -11.44
CA VAL A 43 -22.05 17.63 -10.20
C VAL A 43 -20.55 17.83 -10.33
N SER A 44 -19.88 18.17 -9.23
CA SER A 44 -18.45 18.54 -9.25
C SER A 44 -17.51 17.45 -9.78
N GLY A 45 -17.91 16.18 -9.74
CA GLY A 45 -17.14 15.06 -10.30
C GLY A 45 -17.58 14.60 -11.71
N GLY A 46 -18.68 15.16 -12.26
CA GLY A 46 -19.23 14.74 -13.55
C GLY A 46 -19.65 13.26 -13.62
N GLY A 47 -19.89 12.59 -12.49
CA GLY A 47 -20.06 11.14 -12.46
C GLY A 47 -20.69 10.57 -11.19
N ARG A 48 -20.73 9.23 -11.13
CA ARG A 48 -21.25 8.43 -10.01
C ARG A 48 -20.10 7.87 -9.17
N LEU A 49 -20.30 7.77 -7.86
CA LEU A 49 -19.33 7.17 -6.94
C LEU A 49 -18.96 5.74 -7.36
N ASN A 50 -17.65 5.43 -7.38
CA ASN A 50 -17.12 4.08 -7.57
C ASN A 50 -16.11 3.75 -6.45
N ALA A 51 -16.56 3.00 -5.45
CA ALA A 51 -15.73 2.66 -4.29
C ALA A 51 -14.55 1.73 -4.64
N TYR A 52 -14.70 0.87 -5.64
CA TYR A 52 -13.65 -0.05 -6.07
C TYR A 52 -12.49 0.70 -6.72
N LYS A 53 -12.78 1.61 -7.66
CA LYS A 53 -11.76 2.47 -8.27
C LYS A 53 -11.12 3.40 -7.23
N ALA A 54 -11.91 3.92 -6.30
CA ALA A 54 -11.41 4.74 -5.19
C ALA A 54 -10.37 3.99 -4.36
N LEU A 55 -10.64 2.74 -3.98
CA LEU A 55 -9.69 1.89 -3.25
C LEU A 55 -8.40 1.63 -4.02
N LEU A 56 -8.49 1.33 -5.32
CA LEU A 56 -7.31 1.07 -6.15
C LEU A 56 -6.47 2.32 -6.42
N SER A 57 -7.04 3.52 -6.31
CA SER A 57 -6.32 4.78 -6.49
C SER A 57 -5.45 5.16 -5.30
N LEU A 58 -5.71 4.55 -4.12
CA LEU A 58 -4.89 4.80 -2.96
C LEU A 58 -3.51 4.19 -3.18
N PRO A 59 -2.43 4.88 -2.73
CA PRO A 59 -1.13 4.25 -2.71
C PRO A 59 -1.19 2.95 -1.89
N ILE A 60 -0.22 2.07 -2.06
CA ILE A 60 -0.05 0.91 -1.17
C ILE A 60 1.12 1.28 -0.25
N ASN A 61 0.83 1.69 0.98
CA ASN A 61 1.86 1.94 1.98
C ASN A 61 2.26 0.63 2.66
N ARG A 62 2.91 -0.25 1.90
CA ARG A 62 3.51 -1.47 2.45
C ARG A 62 4.82 -1.09 3.12
N GLN A 63 4.89 -1.25 4.43
CA GLN A 63 6.17 -1.21 5.13
C GLN A 63 6.91 -2.51 4.83
N VAL A 64 8.09 -2.37 4.24
CA VAL A 64 9.03 -3.49 4.06
C VAL A 64 10.10 -3.32 5.11
N GLU A 65 10.15 -4.26 6.05
CA GLU A 65 11.23 -4.33 7.02
C GLU A 65 12.36 -5.17 6.42
N VAL A 66 13.55 -4.57 6.31
CA VAL A 66 14.75 -5.25 5.82
C VAL A 66 15.71 -5.35 6.99
N VAL A 67 15.92 -6.57 7.48
CA VAL A 67 16.91 -6.88 8.50
C VAL A 67 18.11 -7.55 7.83
N ILE A 68 19.27 -6.99 8.09
CA ILE A 68 20.55 -7.48 7.61
C ILE A 68 21.32 -8.02 8.82
N ASP A 69 21.47 -9.34 8.88
CA ASP A 69 22.24 -10.01 9.92
C ASP A 69 23.59 -10.46 9.31
N TYR A 70 24.68 -9.91 9.83
CA TYR A 70 26.04 -10.41 9.57
C TYR A 70 26.43 -11.38 10.67
N VAL A 71 26.54 -12.67 10.34
CA VAL A 71 27.05 -13.67 11.28
C VAL A 71 28.55 -13.82 11.05
N ARG A 72 29.34 -13.24 11.96
CA ARG A 72 30.78 -13.50 11.97
C ARG A 72 30.99 -14.94 12.41
N GLY A 73 31.49 -15.81 11.51
CA GLY A 73 31.88 -17.18 11.87
C GLY A 73 32.81 -17.15 13.08
N VAL A 74 32.34 -17.70 14.20
CA VAL A 74 33.11 -17.80 15.45
C VAL A 74 33.64 -19.22 15.61
N GLY A 75 34.60 -19.60 14.77
CA GLY A 75 35.35 -20.83 14.99
C GLY A 75 36.07 -21.38 13.76
N GLY A 76 37.39 -21.21 13.72
CA GLY A 76 38.26 -21.95 12.80
C GLY A 76 38.65 -21.20 11.53
N PHE A 77 39.92 -21.34 11.16
CA PHE A 77 40.45 -20.81 9.90
C PHE A 77 39.74 -21.49 8.71
N GLY A 78 38.95 -20.73 7.94
CA GLY A 78 38.36 -21.20 6.67
C GLY A 78 36.83 -21.20 6.56
N GLU A 79 36.08 -20.67 7.53
CA GLU A 79 34.63 -20.47 7.35
C GLU A 79 34.36 -19.18 6.55
N GLU A 80 33.73 -19.31 5.38
CA GLU A 80 33.23 -18.17 4.62
C GLU A 80 32.09 -17.47 5.38
N PRO A 81 32.00 -16.13 5.33
CA PRO A 81 30.96 -15.42 6.05
C PRO A 81 29.59 -15.59 5.37
N ASP A 82 28.64 -16.17 6.10
CA ASP A 82 27.22 -16.18 5.72
C ASP A 82 26.58 -14.80 5.96
N PHE A 83 25.91 -14.28 4.94
CA PHE A 83 25.06 -13.11 5.07
C PHE A 83 23.59 -13.50 4.98
N PHE A 84 22.79 -13.02 5.94
CA PHE A 84 21.35 -13.24 5.96
C PHE A 84 20.62 -11.93 5.67
N VAL A 85 19.81 -11.93 4.62
CA VAL A 85 18.81 -10.88 4.39
C VAL A 85 17.45 -11.45 4.75
N LYS A 86 16.80 -10.83 5.74
CA LYS A 86 15.40 -11.07 6.04
C LYS A 86 14.59 -9.90 5.50
N VAL A 87 13.68 -10.20 4.59
CA VAL A 87 12.70 -9.25 4.07
C VAL A 87 11.34 -9.64 4.62
N ALA A 88 10.71 -8.76 5.40
CA ALA A 88 9.38 -8.95 5.93
C ALA A 88 8.42 -7.93 5.31
N THR A 89 7.29 -8.40 4.77
CA THR A 89 6.19 -7.54 4.29
C THR A 89 4.86 -8.19 4.67
N ASP A 90 3.97 -7.44 5.31
CA ASP A 90 2.64 -7.91 5.73
C ASP A 90 2.66 -9.26 6.47
N GLY A 91 3.67 -9.49 7.31
CA GLY A 91 3.83 -10.75 8.05
C GLY A 91 4.37 -11.94 7.24
N ILE A 92 4.69 -11.76 5.96
CA ILE A 92 5.39 -12.76 5.13
C ILE A 92 6.89 -12.50 5.22
N ASN A 93 7.63 -13.48 5.75
CA ASN A 93 9.08 -13.42 5.89
C ASN A 93 9.76 -14.20 4.76
N PHE A 94 10.65 -13.53 4.03
CA PHE A 94 11.58 -14.16 3.09
C PHE A 94 13.00 -14.06 3.66
N VAL A 95 13.68 -15.21 3.75
CA VAL A 95 15.09 -15.27 4.16
C VAL A 95 15.92 -15.70 2.96
N VAL A 96 16.81 -14.83 2.49
CA VAL A 96 17.79 -15.15 1.45
C VAL A 96 19.15 -15.34 2.13
N THR A 97 19.75 -16.51 1.90
CA THR A 97 21.11 -16.84 2.35
C THR A 97 22.00 -16.88 1.13
N THR A 98 23.09 -16.12 1.13
CA THR A 98 24.10 -16.19 0.07
C THR A 98 25.47 -16.39 0.71
N GLN A 99 26.23 -17.31 0.13
CA GLN A 99 27.66 -17.48 0.37
C GLN A 99 28.40 -16.50 -0.54
N VAL A 100 29.48 -15.89 -0.05
CA VAL A 100 30.38 -15.09 -0.88
C VAL A 100 31.56 -15.98 -1.26
N GLU A 101 31.46 -16.67 -2.40
CA GLU A 101 32.61 -17.36 -2.99
C GLU A 101 33.64 -16.31 -3.44
N VAL A 102 34.86 -16.38 -2.90
CA VAL A 102 36.02 -15.55 -3.32
C VAL A 102 36.85 -16.29 -4.37
#